data_AF-A0A938M1Y4-F1
#
_entry.id   AF-A0A938M1Y4-F1
#
_cell.length_a   1.000
_cell.length_b   1.000
_cell.length_c   1.000
_cell.angle_alpha   90.00
_cell.angle_beta   90.00
_cell.angle_gamma   90.00
#
_symmetry.space_group_name_H-M   'P 1'
#
loop_
_entity.id
_entity.type
_entity.pdbx_description
1 polymer ?
#
loop_
_entity_poly.entity_id
_entity_poly.type
_entity_poly.pdbx_seq_one_letter_code
_entity_poly.pdbx_strand_id
1 'polypeptide(L)'
;MPREAIRAGLSCDPSFQAVKAFSIIPECFFRDEAEPDPAKRWKAYGFMSLNLRRRGGAYLYSADGLTWHVHPEVPVLDPSVRGTPAVVGGPESQIHDTVVFPYGGYYVALYQNQYDGRRLDIELAVSRDAETFVHVKPGEKIIPLGAPGSWDADYIIQTNPILFEDSIWVYYGGGHYFEVPAQEKARYPLVDLKFQPGLATLRRDGFTSVALAEGQSAAGGEGSLTTIPFRVAQASCPMSLTLLQECRLQPAERPRDGQPEGCTPECQFHWESGLLSLVVNAACDRERTLTVELLEAATGQPIPGYSRADCDPLTSDAVRQAVTWRGQAGLPRLEGKRLRLRFHFHGDASMPRLYSFGFAGYAVKGDMQG
;
A
#
# COMPACT_ATOMS: atom_id res chain seq x y z
N MET A 1 -11.04 -5.89 34.99
CA MET A 1 -10.86 -4.50 35.49
C MET A 1 -11.02 -3.54 34.32
N PRO A 2 -11.71 -2.41 34.47
CA PRO A 2 -11.97 -1.47 33.37
C PRO A 2 -10.75 -0.61 33.04
N ARG A 3 -10.73 -0.11 31.79
CA ARG A 3 -9.67 0.59 31.04
C ARG A 3 -9.12 1.90 31.64
N GLU A 4 -9.40 2.23 32.89
CA GLU A 4 -9.03 3.53 33.48
C GLU A 4 -7.69 3.53 34.23
N ALA A 5 -7.10 2.38 34.52
CA ALA A 5 -5.90 2.28 35.36
C ALA A 5 -4.54 2.45 34.63
N ILE A 6 -4.51 2.65 33.31
CA ILE A 6 -3.24 2.87 32.55
C ILE A 6 -2.97 4.37 32.28
N ARG A 7 -3.88 5.28 32.68
CA ARG A 7 -3.70 6.73 32.52
C ARG A 7 -3.09 7.45 33.74
N ALA A 8 -2.79 6.74 34.83
CA ALA A 8 -2.18 7.34 36.02
C ALA A 8 -0.80 6.73 36.26
N GLY A 9 0.25 7.31 35.67
CA GLY A 9 1.61 6.85 35.92
C GLY A 9 2.73 7.34 35.02
N LEU A 10 2.45 8.18 34.01
CA LEU A 10 3.50 8.88 33.26
C LEU A 10 3.28 10.38 33.43
N SER A 11 3.69 10.93 34.57
CA SER A 11 4.03 12.35 34.59
C SER A 11 5.19 12.51 33.61
N CYS A 12 4.92 13.17 32.49
CA CYS A 12 5.95 13.58 31.54
C CYS A 12 7.02 14.31 32.34
N ASP A 13 8.23 13.75 32.39
CA ASP A 13 9.37 14.46 32.95
C ASP A 13 9.51 15.77 32.15
N PRO A 14 9.41 16.96 32.78
CA PRO A 14 9.54 18.23 32.09
C PRO A 14 10.94 18.46 31.49
N SER A 15 11.90 17.56 31.75
CA SER A 15 13.22 17.55 31.12
C SER A 15 13.30 16.79 29.78
N PHE A 16 12.26 16.04 29.39
CA PHE A 16 12.15 15.50 28.03
C PHE A 16 11.79 16.62 27.06
N GLN A 17 12.82 17.34 26.58
CA GLN A 17 12.66 18.20 25.42
C GLN A 17 12.28 17.32 24.22
N ALA A 18 11.12 17.61 23.61
CA ALA A 18 10.75 17.03 22.32
C ALA A 18 11.92 17.19 21.35
N VAL A 19 12.34 16.09 20.71
CA VAL A 19 13.50 16.09 19.82
C VAL A 19 13.20 17.04 18.66
N LYS A 20 13.87 18.19 18.63
CA LYS A 20 13.68 19.18 17.57
C LYS A 20 14.49 18.77 16.36
N ALA A 21 13.82 18.61 15.23
CA ALA A 21 14.49 18.41 13.94
C ALA A 21 15.45 19.57 13.65
N PHE A 22 16.65 19.24 13.17
CA PHE A 22 17.62 20.22 12.71
C PHE A 22 17.16 20.85 11.39
N SER A 23 16.57 20.04 10.50
CA SER A 23 15.97 20.48 9.24
C SER A 23 14.75 19.63 8.91
N ILE A 24 13.76 20.26 8.27
CA ILE A 24 12.54 19.64 7.73
C ILE A 24 12.25 20.29 6.38
N ILE A 25 12.05 19.50 5.34
CA ILE A 25 11.69 19.96 4.00
C ILE A 25 10.45 19.17 3.56
N PRO A 26 9.24 19.78 3.58
CA PRO A 26 8.05 19.10 3.09
C PRO A 26 8.10 18.98 1.56
N GLU A 27 7.79 17.79 1.04
CA GLU A 27 7.81 17.45 -0.39
C GLU A 27 6.41 17.18 -0.94
N CYS A 28 5.48 16.79 -0.06
CA CYS A 28 4.08 16.66 -0.40
C CYS A 28 3.19 17.31 0.67
N PHE A 29 2.02 17.76 0.27
CA PHE A 29 0.94 18.09 1.18
C PHE A 29 -0.41 17.78 0.54
N PHE A 30 -1.42 17.55 1.37
CA PHE A 30 -2.79 17.33 0.94
C PHE A 30 -3.76 17.70 2.06
N ARG A 31 -5.01 17.90 1.68
CA ARG A 31 -6.13 18.04 2.62
C ARG A 31 -6.84 16.69 2.75
N ASP A 32 -6.94 16.19 3.96
CA ASP A 32 -7.69 14.98 4.27
C ASP A 32 -9.07 15.34 4.82
N GLU A 33 -10.11 15.09 4.03
CA GLU A 33 -11.48 15.35 4.46
C GLU A 33 -12.01 14.31 5.45
N ALA A 34 -11.38 13.13 5.52
CA ALA A 34 -11.74 12.06 6.45
C ALA A 34 -11.08 12.22 7.83
N GLU A 35 -10.11 13.13 7.97
CA GLU A 35 -9.45 13.41 9.25
C GLU A 35 -10.47 13.93 10.28
N PRO A 36 -10.68 13.20 11.39
CA PRO A 36 -11.61 13.60 12.44
C PRO A 36 -11.11 14.81 13.24
N ASP A 37 -9.80 15.01 13.40
CA ASP A 37 -9.24 16.17 14.09
C ASP A 37 -9.15 17.38 13.14
N PRO A 38 -9.99 18.42 13.31
CA PRO A 38 -9.96 19.59 12.44
C PRO A 38 -8.60 20.32 12.46
N ALA A 39 -7.80 20.17 13.52
CA ALA A 39 -6.47 20.75 13.58
C ALA A 39 -5.45 20.06 12.66
N LYS A 40 -5.75 18.85 12.18
CA LYS A 40 -4.87 18.01 11.36
C LYS A 40 -5.35 17.82 9.91
N ARG A 41 -6.38 18.57 9.49
CA ARG A 41 -7.02 18.48 8.15
C ARG A 41 -6.03 18.61 7.01
N TRP A 42 -5.04 19.47 7.14
CA TRP A 42 -3.92 19.55 6.21
C TRP A 42 -2.76 18.75 6.75
N LYS A 43 -2.18 17.93 5.89
CA LYS A 43 -1.04 17.06 6.21
C LYS A 43 0.06 17.31 5.20
N ALA A 44 1.30 17.29 5.65
CA ALA A 44 2.48 17.37 4.81
C ALA A 44 3.56 16.41 5.31
N TYR A 45 4.33 15.87 4.37
CA TYR A 45 5.41 14.94 4.64
C TYR A 45 6.61 15.28 3.76
N GLY A 46 7.78 14.82 4.19
CA GLY A 46 9.03 14.99 3.47
C GLY A 46 10.24 14.73 4.35
N PHE A 47 11.41 15.07 3.82
CA PHE A 47 12.69 14.95 4.49
C PHE A 47 12.72 15.58 5.88
N MET A 48 13.40 14.90 6.80
CA MET A 48 13.91 15.52 8.01
C MET A 48 15.28 14.98 8.41
N SER A 49 16.00 15.79 9.19
CA SER A 49 17.25 15.36 9.83
C SER A 49 17.26 15.69 11.32
N LEU A 50 17.57 14.68 12.12
CA LEU A 50 18.03 14.81 13.49
C LEU A 50 19.56 14.76 13.43
N ASN A 51 20.24 15.88 13.71
CA ASN A 51 21.70 15.99 13.84
C ASN A 51 22.59 15.56 12.63
N LEU A 52 22.07 15.62 11.40
CA LEU A 52 22.75 15.22 10.14
C LEU A 52 23.07 13.72 10.00
N ARG A 53 22.93 12.93 11.06
CA ARG A 53 23.21 11.48 11.04
C ARG A 53 21.96 10.64 10.90
N ARG A 54 20.88 11.01 11.61
CA ARG A 54 19.58 10.32 11.51
C ARG A 54 18.65 11.11 10.59
N ARG A 55 18.19 10.47 9.53
CA ARG A 55 17.29 11.04 8.53
C ARG A 55 16.07 10.13 8.37
N GLY A 56 14.92 10.74 8.15
CA GLY A 56 13.63 10.06 8.14
C GLY A 56 12.56 10.88 7.44
N GLY A 57 11.34 10.36 7.42
CA GLY A 57 10.16 11.12 7.04
C GLY A 57 9.61 11.92 8.22
N ALA A 58 9.41 13.23 8.03
CA ALA A 58 8.63 14.05 8.96
C ALA A 58 7.14 14.07 8.58
N TYR A 59 6.31 14.36 9.59
CA TYR A 59 4.90 14.66 9.43
C TYR A 59 4.65 16.06 9.99
N LEU A 60 4.01 16.90 9.20
CA LEU A 60 3.51 18.20 9.60
C LEU A 60 2.00 18.23 9.40
N TYR A 61 1.32 18.95 10.28
CA TYR A 61 -0.13 19.11 10.21
C TYR A 61 -0.54 20.57 10.38
N SER A 62 -1.71 20.91 9.84
CA SER A 62 -2.26 22.25 9.88
C SER A 62 -3.79 22.23 9.84
N ALA A 63 -4.42 23.19 10.51
CA ALA A 63 -5.86 23.41 10.43
C ALA A 63 -6.25 24.16 9.14
N ASP A 64 -5.38 25.04 8.66
CA ASP A 64 -5.68 26.05 7.62
C ASP A 64 -4.79 25.93 6.37
N GLY A 65 -3.76 25.09 6.40
CA GLY A 65 -2.77 24.95 5.33
C GLY A 65 -1.72 26.08 5.29
N LEU A 66 -1.77 27.01 6.25
CA LEU A 66 -0.89 28.18 6.33
C LEU A 66 0.05 28.07 7.54
N THR A 67 -0.50 27.67 8.69
CA THR A 67 0.24 27.53 9.94
C THR A 67 0.52 26.05 10.20
N TRP A 68 1.79 25.66 10.17
CA TRP A 68 2.19 24.25 10.22
C TRP A 68 2.83 23.90 11.56
N HIS A 69 2.44 22.75 12.09
CA HIS A 69 2.98 22.15 13.30
C HIS A 69 3.69 20.86 12.94
N VAL A 70 4.87 20.64 13.54
CA VAL A 70 5.61 19.39 13.36
C VAL A 70 5.05 18.35 14.34
N HIS A 71 4.89 17.11 13.88
CA HIS A 71 4.55 15.99 14.75
C HIS A 71 5.58 15.86 15.88
N PRO A 72 5.17 15.69 17.15
CA PRO A 72 6.12 15.65 18.27
C PRO A 72 7.03 14.42 18.24
N GLU A 73 6.58 13.34 17.62
CA GLU A 73 7.35 12.11 17.42
C GLU A 73 7.84 12.07 15.98
N VAL A 74 9.07 12.53 15.75
CA VAL A 74 9.76 12.46 14.46
C VAL A 74 11.07 11.69 14.56
N PRO A 75 11.47 10.97 13.49
CA PRO A 75 10.71 10.76 12.25
C PRO A 75 9.52 9.79 12.43
N VAL A 76 8.44 10.00 11.67
CA VAL A 76 7.29 9.07 11.59
C VAL A 76 7.57 7.88 10.67
N LEU A 77 8.56 8.02 9.79
CA LEU A 77 9.09 6.96 8.95
C LEU A 77 10.60 6.86 9.17
N ASP A 78 11.02 5.78 9.82
CA ASP A 78 12.39 5.61 10.29
C ASP A 78 13.07 4.38 9.67
N PRO A 79 14.27 4.53 9.07
CA PRO A 79 14.98 3.40 8.46
C PRO A 79 15.35 2.28 9.44
N SER A 80 15.51 2.56 10.74
CA SER A 80 15.89 1.56 11.76
C SER A 80 14.76 0.58 12.12
N VAL A 81 13.50 0.95 11.89
CA VAL A 81 12.33 0.09 12.19
C VAL A 81 12.23 -1.08 11.21
N ARG A 82 12.99 -1.05 10.10
CA ARG A 82 13.02 -2.10 9.07
C ARG A 82 13.71 -3.41 9.52
N GLY A 83 14.26 -3.46 10.73
CA GLY A 83 14.96 -4.64 11.24
C GLY A 83 16.37 -4.83 10.66
N THR A 84 16.93 -3.83 9.97
CA THR A 84 18.36 -3.77 9.69
C THR A 84 19.05 -3.33 10.98
N PRO A 85 19.81 -4.21 11.67
CA PRO A 85 20.40 -3.86 12.96
C PRO A 85 21.33 -2.65 12.79
N ALA A 86 21.31 -1.73 13.76
CA ALA A 86 22.25 -0.63 13.83
C ALA A 86 23.68 -1.21 13.89
N VAL A 87 24.46 -1.05 12.82
CA VAL A 87 25.87 -1.47 12.79
C VAL A 87 26.70 -0.26 13.21
N VAL A 88 27.26 -0.31 14.42
CA VAL A 88 28.27 0.65 14.85
C VAL A 88 29.46 0.57 13.88
N GLY A 89 29.68 1.64 13.11
CA GLY A 89 30.77 1.72 12.12
C GLY A 89 30.42 1.25 10.70
N GLY A 90 29.16 0.90 10.41
CA GLY A 90 28.65 0.69 9.05
C GLY A 90 27.82 1.89 8.55
N PRO A 91 27.48 1.97 7.25
CA PRO A 91 26.55 2.99 6.77
C PRO A 91 25.16 2.73 7.40
N GLU A 92 24.64 3.72 8.13
CA GLU A 92 23.24 3.73 8.56
C GLU A 92 22.36 3.97 7.32
N SER A 93 21.32 3.15 7.12
CA SER A 93 20.31 3.43 6.11
C SER A 93 19.63 4.76 6.43
N GLN A 94 19.39 5.60 5.42
CA GLN A 94 18.77 6.91 5.59
C GLN A 94 17.57 7.07 4.66
N ILE A 95 16.48 7.66 5.15
CA ILE A 95 15.39 8.09 4.27
C ILE A 95 15.59 9.57 3.99
N HIS A 96 15.66 9.93 2.70
CA HIS A 96 15.85 11.32 2.27
C HIS A 96 14.52 11.91 1.84
N ASP A 97 13.98 11.47 0.70
CA ASP A 97 12.72 12.01 0.20
C ASP A 97 11.53 11.11 0.60
N THR A 98 10.38 11.68 0.97
CA THR A 98 9.14 10.96 1.32
C THR A 98 7.91 11.72 0.86
N VAL A 99 7.13 11.09 -0.02
CA VAL A 99 5.80 11.56 -0.41
C VAL A 99 4.73 10.62 0.12
N VAL A 100 3.66 11.19 0.67
CA VAL A 100 2.53 10.47 1.25
C VAL A 100 1.25 10.99 0.64
N PHE A 101 0.34 10.08 0.32
CA PHE A 101 -0.97 10.40 -0.23
C PHE A 101 -2.04 9.42 0.28
N PRO A 102 -3.30 9.85 0.43
CA PRO A 102 -4.39 8.97 0.79
C PRO A 102 -4.75 8.06 -0.40
N TYR A 103 -4.92 6.77 -0.13
CA TYR A 103 -5.26 5.77 -1.13
C TYR A 103 -5.96 4.57 -0.50
N GLY A 104 -7.21 4.29 -0.89
CA GLY A 104 -7.92 3.06 -0.49
C GLY A 104 -8.10 2.89 1.03
N GLY A 105 -8.25 3.97 1.78
CA GLY A 105 -8.34 3.95 3.25
C GLY A 105 -6.99 3.84 3.98
N TYR A 106 -5.88 3.95 3.26
CA TYR A 106 -4.53 4.04 3.80
C TYR A 106 -3.89 5.37 3.42
N TYR A 107 -2.83 5.71 4.16
CA TYR A 107 -1.80 6.63 3.72
C TYR A 107 -0.68 5.81 3.11
N VAL A 108 -0.47 5.97 1.81
CA VAL A 108 0.62 5.30 1.10
C VAL A 108 1.80 6.25 1.07
N ALA A 109 2.95 5.78 1.54
CA ALA A 109 4.23 6.48 1.48
C ALA A 109 5.12 5.84 0.41
N LEU A 110 5.55 6.66 -0.54
CA LEU A 110 6.68 6.37 -1.40
C LEU A 110 7.87 7.15 -0.84
N TYR A 111 8.93 6.45 -0.46
CA TYR A 111 10.13 7.07 0.12
C TYR A 111 11.39 6.60 -0.57
N GLN A 112 12.34 7.51 -0.69
CA GLN A 112 13.66 7.28 -1.19
C GLN A 112 14.54 6.77 -0.05
N ASN A 113 15.02 5.53 -0.17
CA ASN A 113 15.86 4.92 0.83
C ASN A 113 17.31 4.83 0.36
N GLN A 114 18.22 5.34 1.20
CA GLN A 114 19.65 5.29 1.03
C GLN A 114 20.26 4.16 1.83
N TYR A 115 20.65 3.06 1.18
CA TYR A 115 21.18 1.87 1.87
C TYR A 115 22.65 1.99 2.30
N ASP A 116 23.50 2.50 1.41
CA ASP A 116 24.96 2.41 1.50
C ASP A 116 25.66 3.70 1.02
N GLY A 117 24.91 4.80 0.99
CA GLY A 117 25.38 6.08 0.46
C GLY A 117 25.29 6.21 -1.07
N ARG A 118 24.90 5.14 -1.80
CA ARG A 118 24.90 5.15 -3.28
C ARG A 118 23.55 4.88 -3.91
N ARG A 119 22.72 4.05 -3.28
CA ARG A 119 21.43 3.64 -3.86
C ARG A 119 20.29 4.41 -3.24
N LEU A 120 19.52 5.14 -4.05
CA LEU A 120 18.40 5.99 -3.67
C LEU A 120 17.12 5.52 -4.39
N ASP A 121 16.79 4.24 -4.21
CA ASP A 121 15.60 3.64 -4.80
C ASP A 121 14.34 4.10 -4.05
N ILE A 122 13.19 4.07 -4.74
CA ILE A 122 11.89 4.38 -4.15
C ILE A 122 11.21 3.10 -3.66
N GLU A 123 10.79 3.10 -2.41
CA GLU A 123 10.19 1.97 -1.72
C GLU A 123 8.85 2.34 -1.09
N LEU A 124 8.15 1.32 -0.58
CA LEU A 124 6.77 1.42 -0.12
C LEU A 124 6.65 1.29 1.40
N ALA A 125 5.79 2.11 1.98
CA ALA A 125 5.30 1.98 3.35
C ALA A 125 3.85 2.43 3.39
N VAL A 126 3.09 1.95 4.38
CA VAL A 126 1.70 2.32 4.55
C VAL A 126 1.35 2.59 6.00
N SER A 127 0.37 3.46 6.19
CA SER A 127 -0.21 3.77 7.49
C SER A 127 -1.74 3.80 7.39
N ARG A 128 -2.44 3.52 8.49
CA ARG A 128 -3.90 3.73 8.60
C ARG A 128 -4.26 5.00 9.38
N ASP A 129 -3.32 5.54 10.14
CA ASP A 129 -3.50 6.65 11.08
C ASP A 129 -2.67 7.89 10.71
N ALA A 130 -1.95 7.85 9.58
CA ALA A 130 -1.03 8.87 9.09
C ALA A 130 0.24 9.08 9.94
N GLU A 131 0.37 8.38 11.06
CA GLU A 131 1.44 8.61 12.06
C GLU A 131 2.33 7.36 12.20
N THR A 132 1.72 6.17 12.21
CA THR A 132 2.42 4.89 12.34
C THR A 132 2.55 4.22 10.98
N PHE A 133 3.76 4.22 10.41
CA PHE A 133 4.04 3.58 9.14
C PHE A 133 4.63 2.17 9.31
N VAL A 134 4.14 1.25 8.48
CA VAL A 134 4.69 -0.10 8.29
C VAL A 134 5.35 -0.16 6.93
N HIS A 135 6.64 -0.49 6.89
CA HIS A 135 7.35 -0.71 5.63
C HIS A 135 6.83 -1.97 4.92
N VAL A 136 6.55 -1.85 3.63
CA VAL A 136 6.04 -2.94 2.81
C VAL A 136 7.20 -3.51 2.02
N LYS A 137 7.55 -4.77 2.32
CA LYS A 137 8.65 -5.51 1.68
C LYS A 137 9.97 -4.71 1.57
N PRO A 138 10.61 -4.38 2.69
CA PRO A 138 11.88 -3.66 2.64
C PRO A 138 12.89 -4.28 1.67
N GLY A 139 13.42 -3.47 0.75
CA GLY A 139 14.31 -3.92 -0.32
C GLY A 139 13.64 -4.09 -1.69
N GLU A 140 12.32 -4.29 -1.75
CA GLU A 140 11.57 -4.29 -3.00
C GLU A 140 11.25 -2.86 -3.44
N LYS A 141 11.58 -2.57 -4.70
CA LYS A 141 11.59 -1.21 -5.25
C LYS A 141 10.32 -0.95 -6.04
N ILE A 142 9.65 0.16 -5.76
CA ILE A 142 8.57 0.70 -6.58
C ILE A 142 9.13 1.42 -7.81
N ILE A 143 10.19 2.22 -7.61
CA ILE A 143 10.95 2.84 -8.70
C ILE A 143 12.43 2.57 -8.43
N PRO A 144 13.06 1.66 -9.19
CA PRO A 144 14.50 1.42 -9.07
C PRO A 144 15.29 2.54 -9.74
N LEU A 145 16.51 2.79 -9.25
CA LEU A 145 17.52 3.53 -10.01
C LEU A 145 17.72 2.91 -11.39
N GLY A 146 18.03 3.76 -12.37
CA GLY A 146 18.36 3.32 -13.71
C GLY A 146 19.64 2.47 -13.75
N ALA A 147 19.82 1.73 -14.85
CA ALA A 147 21.04 0.96 -15.05
C ALA A 147 22.29 1.87 -15.07
N PRO A 148 23.50 1.40 -14.73
CA PRO A 148 24.71 2.22 -14.77
C PRO A 148 24.87 2.98 -16.10
N GLY A 149 25.09 4.30 -16.02
CA GLY A 149 25.24 5.20 -17.17
C GLY A 149 23.94 5.69 -17.79
N SER A 150 22.78 5.25 -17.28
CA SER A 150 21.49 5.88 -17.61
C SER A 150 21.37 7.25 -16.91
N TRP A 151 20.46 8.08 -17.41
CA TRP A 151 20.27 9.46 -16.96
C TRP A 151 19.72 9.56 -15.53
N ASP A 152 19.17 8.48 -14.99
CA ASP A 152 18.60 8.33 -13.64
C ASP A 152 19.33 7.27 -12.80
N ALA A 153 20.61 7.02 -13.09
CA ALA A 153 21.40 5.96 -12.46
C ALA A 153 21.81 6.26 -11.01
N ASP A 154 21.89 7.53 -10.60
CA ASP A 154 22.46 7.92 -9.30
C ASP A 154 21.44 8.53 -8.33
N TYR A 155 20.33 9.06 -8.85
CA TYR A 155 19.33 9.75 -8.04
C TYR A 155 17.94 9.60 -8.65
N ILE A 156 16.93 9.33 -7.82
CA ILE A 156 15.51 9.38 -8.22
C ILE A 156 14.71 10.05 -7.11
N ILE A 157 13.99 11.13 -7.44
CA ILE A 157 13.04 11.82 -6.55
C ILE A 157 11.62 11.71 -7.11
N GLN A 158 10.76 11.05 -6.35
CA GLN A 158 9.37 10.78 -6.69
C GLN A 158 8.45 11.96 -6.38
N THR A 159 7.38 12.13 -7.16
CA THR A 159 6.29 13.04 -6.83
C THR A 159 5.06 12.27 -6.33
N ASN A 160 4.03 13.00 -5.90
CA ASN A 160 2.70 12.41 -5.71
C ASN A 160 2.24 11.74 -7.02
N PRO A 161 1.63 10.54 -6.93
CA PRO A 161 1.10 9.86 -8.10
C PRO A 161 -0.14 10.54 -8.66
N ILE A 162 -0.32 10.41 -9.98
CA ILE A 162 -1.56 10.68 -10.67
C ILE A 162 -2.31 9.35 -10.84
N LEU A 163 -3.53 9.32 -10.33
CA LEU A 163 -4.37 8.13 -10.33
C LEU A 163 -5.28 8.14 -11.57
N PHE A 164 -5.04 7.24 -12.51
CA PHE A 164 -5.94 6.97 -13.63
C PHE A 164 -6.88 5.81 -13.29
N GLU A 165 -7.84 5.57 -14.16
CA GLU A 165 -8.81 4.49 -13.99
C GLU A 165 -8.11 3.13 -13.86
N ASP A 166 -7.21 2.80 -14.78
CA ASP A 166 -6.56 1.47 -14.85
C ASP A 166 -5.06 1.50 -14.51
N SER A 167 -4.50 2.68 -14.26
CA SER A 167 -3.07 2.84 -13.99
C SER A 167 -2.79 3.93 -12.95
N ILE A 168 -1.58 3.91 -12.43
CA ILE A 168 -1.02 4.91 -11.53
C ILE A 168 0.26 5.41 -12.19
N TRP A 169 0.39 6.73 -12.32
CA TRP A 169 1.53 7.37 -12.93
C TRP A 169 2.30 8.13 -11.85
N VAL A 170 3.60 7.87 -11.73
CA VAL A 170 4.49 8.58 -10.83
C VAL A 170 5.51 9.31 -11.70
N TYR A 171 5.37 10.62 -11.79
CA TYR A 171 6.44 11.45 -12.34
C TYR A 171 7.58 11.49 -11.33
N TYR A 172 8.81 11.49 -11.82
CA TYR A 172 9.98 11.55 -10.96
C TYR A 172 11.07 12.40 -11.61
N GLY A 173 11.92 13.02 -10.79
CA GLY A 173 13.20 13.58 -11.25
C GLY A 173 14.26 12.50 -11.14
N GLY A 174 14.97 12.21 -12.22
CA GLY A 174 16.11 11.29 -12.22
C GLY A 174 17.40 12.05 -12.49
N GLY A 175 18.48 11.65 -11.82
CA GLY A 175 19.77 12.32 -11.88
C GLY A 175 20.92 11.36 -12.13
N HIS A 176 21.90 11.86 -12.90
CA HIS A 176 23.19 11.21 -13.12
C HIS A 176 24.31 12.23 -12.96
N TYR A 177 25.34 11.86 -12.20
CA TYR A 177 26.56 12.65 -12.10
C TYR A 177 27.41 12.41 -13.34
N PHE A 178 27.68 13.47 -14.12
CA PHE A 178 28.60 13.37 -15.25
C PHE A 178 29.99 13.90 -14.89
N GLU A 179 31.01 13.33 -15.54
CA GLU A 179 32.36 13.88 -15.43
C GLU A 179 32.43 15.18 -16.26
N VAL A 180 32.61 16.31 -15.58
CA VAL A 180 32.76 17.61 -16.22
C VAL A 180 34.11 17.64 -16.96
N PRO A 181 34.14 17.94 -18.28
CA PRO A 181 35.38 18.10 -19.04
C PRO A 181 36.32 19.12 -18.38
N ALA A 182 37.63 18.87 -18.43
CA ALA A 182 38.62 19.69 -17.72
C ALA A 182 38.56 21.20 -18.05
N GLN A 183 38.12 21.54 -19.26
CA GLN A 183 37.97 22.93 -19.72
C GLN A 183 36.79 23.67 -19.07
N GLU A 184 35.78 22.94 -18.58
CA GLU A 184 34.57 23.49 -17.99
C GLU A 184 34.61 23.53 -16.46
N LYS A 185 35.53 22.78 -15.83
CA LYS A 185 35.75 22.76 -14.37
C LYS A 185 36.07 24.14 -13.76
N ALA A 186 36.65 25.05 -14.54
CA ALA A 186 36.92 26.42 -14.10
C ALA A 186 35.64 27.28 -14.00
N ARG A 187 34.55 26.86 -14.66
CA ARG A 187 33.27 27.58 -14.72
C ARG A 187 32.23 27.00 -13.76
N TYR A 188 32.32 25.69 -13.50
CA TYR A 188 31.45 24.94 -12.58
C TYR A 188 32.33 24.06 -11.66
N PRO A 189 32.74 24.54 -10.47
CA PRO A 189 33.68 23.83 -9.59
C PRO A 189 33.07 22.64 -8.82
N LEU A 190 31.81 22.30 -9.07
CA LEU A 190 31.08 21.20 -8.42
C LEU A 190 30.66 20.17 -9.48
N VAL A 191 30.51 18.92 -9.04
CA VAL A 191 29.95 17.82 -9.84
C VAL A 191 28.58 18.27 -10.36
N ASP A 192 28.40 18.36 -11.67
CA ASP A 192 27.11 18.76 -12.23
C ASP A 192 26.19 17.54 -12.23
N LEU A 193 25.37 17.46 -11.19
CA LEU A 193 24.24 16.53 -11.17
C LEU A 193 23.20 17.04 -12.17
N LYS A 194 22.98 16.31 -13.26
CA LYS A 194 21.95 16.66 -14.25
C LYS A 194 20.66 15.93 -13.92
N PHE A 195 19.62 16.68 -13.60
CA PHE A 195 18.26 16.13 -13.45
C PHE A 195 17.46 16.20 -14.74
N GLN A 196 16.69 15.15 -15.02
CA GLN A 196 15.69 15.11 -16.08
C GLN A 196 14.37 14.52 -15.53
N PRO A 197 13.21 14.83 -16.15
CA PRO A 197 11.95 14.23 -15.76
C PRO A 197 11.82 12.81 -16.32
N GLY A 198 11.29 11.90 -15.51
CA GLY A 198 10.88 10.54 -15.88
C GLY A 198 9.44 10.26 -15.51
N LEU A 199 8.93 9.13 -16.00
CA LEU A 199 7.61 8.61 -15.69
C LEU A 199 7.72 7.11 -15.38
N ALA A 200 7.30 6.74 -14.18
CA ALA A 200 7.06 5.36 -13.79
C ALA A 200 5.55 5.09 -13.82
N THR A 201 5.14 3.92 -14.31
CA THR A 201 3.72 3.53 -14.36
C THR A 201 3.51 2.21 -13.62
N LEU A 202 2.43 2.13 -12.87
CA LEU A 202 1.93 0.91 -12.25
C LEU A 202 0.51 0.64 -12.75
N ARG A 203 0.08 -0.62 -12.73
CA ARG A 203 -1.36 -0.93 -12.82
C ARG A 203 -2.09 -0.30 -11.63
N ARG A 204 -3.39 -0.01 -11.78
CA ARG A 204 -4.24 0.37 -10.63
C ARG A 204 -4.05 -0.64 -9.50
N ASP A 205 -3.92 -0.19 -8.26
CA ASP A 205 -3.67 -1.03 -7.07
C ASP A 205 -2.36 -1.87 -7.11
N GLY A 206 -1.47 -1.63 -8.08
CA GLY A 206 -0.29 -2.45 -8.36
C GLY A 206 0.91 -2.25 -7.44
N PHE A 207 0.74 -1.65 -6.26
CA PHE A 207 1.85 -1.37 -5.34
C PHE A 207 2.48 -2.65 -4.76
N THR A 208 1.67 -3.69 -4.57
CA THR A 208 2.12 -5.02 -4.16
C THR A 208 1.09 -6.06 -4.58
N SER A 209 1.41 -7.35 -4.40
CA SER A 209 0.51 -8.45 -4.76
C SER A 209 0.67 -9.63 -3.81
N VAL A 210 -0.40 -10.41 -3.66
CA VAL A 210 -0.34 -11.77 -3.09
C VAL A 210 -0.05 -12.78 -4.20
N ALA A 211 0.87 -13.70 -3.93
CA ALA A 211 1.28 -14.77 -4.84
C ALA A 211 1.62 -16.06 -4.06
N LEU A 212 1.78 -17.17 -4.79
CA LEU A 212 2.32 -18.41 -4.24
C LEU A 212 3.80 -18.24 -3.85
N ALA A 213 4.26 -18.97 -2.85
CA ALA A 213 5.65 -18.90 -2.40
C ALA A 213 6.62 -19.60 -3.38
N GLU A 214 7.85 -19.11 -3.50
CA GLU A 214 8.91 -19.66 -4.39
C GLU A 214 9.20 -21.16 -4.20
N GLY A 215 8.95 -21.71 -3.00
CA GLY A 215 9.09 -23.15 -2.74
C GLY A 215 8.00 -24.04 -3.36
N GLN A 216 6.92 -23.45 -3.88
CA GLN A 216 5.82 -24.16 -4.54
C GLN A 216 5.97 -24.19 -6.08
N SER A 217 7.18 -23.98 -6.59
CA SER A 217 7.54 -23.83 -8.03
C SER A 217 7.32 -25.06 -8.92
N ALA A 218 6.59 -26.09 -8.48
CA ALA A 218 6.11 -27.12 -9.39
C ALA A 218 4.91 -26.57 -10.16
N ALA A 219 4.86 -26.80 -11.48
CA ALA A 219 3.70 -26.46 -12.29
C ALA A 219 2.43 -27.06 -11.65
N GLY A 220 1.46 -26.21 -11.31
CA GLY A 220 0.20 -26.61 -10.66
C GLY A 220 0.20 -26.60 -9.13
N GLY A 221 1.07 -25.82 -8.48
CA GLY A 221 0.99 -25.56 -7.04
C GLY A 221 -0.34 -24.92 -6.62
N GLU A 222 -0.79 -25.24 -5.41
CA GLU A 222 -2.02 -24.67 -4.84
C GLU A 222 -1.76 -23.82 -3.59
N GLY A 223 -2.57 -22.77 -3.40
CA GLY A 223 -2.58 -21.94 -2.20
C GLY A 223 -3.94 -21.29 -1.99
N SER A 224 -4.21 -20.78 -0.78
CA SER A 224 -5.44 -20.00 -0.55
C SER A 224 -5.27 -18.85 0.43
N LEU A 225 -5.92 -17.72 0.13
CA LEU A 225 -6.02 -16.54 0.99
C LEU A 225 -7.47 -16.37 1.44
N THR A 226 -7.73 -16.32 2.74
CA THR A 226 -9.06 -15.98 3.28
C THR A 226 -9.05 -14.59 3.90
N THR A 227 -9.98 -13.73 3.51
CA THR A 227 -10.10 -12.38 4.08
C THR A 227 -10.53 -12.44 5.54
N ILE A 228 -10.29 -11.35 6.28
CA ILE A 228 -11.04 -11.07 7.50
C ILE A 228 -12.54 -10.93 7.19
N PRO A 229 -13.44 -11.09 8.18
CA PRO A 229 -14.86 -10.85 7.98
C PRO A 229 -15.13 -9.41 7.53
N PHE A 230 -16.03 -9.25 6.56
CA PHE A 230 -16.52 -7.94 6.13
C PHE A 230 -18.04 -7.97 5.96
N ARG A 231 -18.63 -6.78 5.83
CA ARG A 231 -20.07 -6.58 5.57
C ARG A 231 -20.26 -5.83 4.28
N VAL A 232 -21.32 -6.18 3.56
CA VAL A 232 -21.81 -5.42 2.42
C VAL A 232 -23.06 -4.65 2.88
N ALA A 233 -23.02 -3.32 2.80
CA ALA A 233 -24.12 -2.43 3.15
C ALA A 233 -24.66 -1.71 1.90
N GLN A 234 -25.97 -1.50 1.82
CA GLN A 234 -26.59 -0.63 0.80
C GLN A 234 -26.45 0.84 1.23
N ALA A 235 -25.76 1.69 0.44
CA ALA A 235 -25.75 3.17 0.46
C ALA A 235 -24.62 3.75 -0.41
N SER A 236 -24.63 5.06 -0.68
CA SER A 236 -24.32 5.74 -1.94
C SER A 236 -22.88 5.84 -2.53
N CYS A 237 -21.95 4.89 -2.36
CA CYS A 237 -20.64 5.02 -3.03
C CYS A 237 -19.84 3.70 -3.17
N PRO A 238 -19.29 3.33 -4.35
CA PRO A 238 -18.47 2.13 -4.49
C PRO A 238 -17.12 2.25 -3.76
N MET A 239 -16.72 1.22 -3.00
CA MET A 239 -15.38 1.09 -2.39
C MET A 239 -14.63 -0.14 -2.91
N SER A 240 -13.33 0.02 -3.17
CA SER A 240 -12.38 -1.05 -3.50
C SER A 240 -11.41 -1.26 -2.34
N LEU A 241 -11.04 -2.52 -2.06
CA LEU A 241 -10.01 -2.85 -1.07
C LEU A 241 -8.69 -3.19 -1.79
N THR A 242 -7.70 -2.31 -1.61
CA THR A 242 -6.34 -2.52 -2.12
C THR A 242 -5.52 -3.38 -1.14
N LEU A 243 -4.85 -4.42 -1.64
CA LEU A 243 -3.87 -5.15 -0.84
C LEU A 243 -2.58 -4.35 -0.81
N LEU A 244 -2.20 -3.86 0.36
CA LEU A 244 -0.97 -3.09 0.56
C LEU A 244 0.03 -3.76 1.51
N GLN A 245 -0.26 -5.00 1.92
CA GLN A 245 0.63 -5.81 2.73
C GLN A 245 0.79 -7.18 2.06
N GLU A 246 2.04 -7.67 1.97
CA GLU A 246 2.31 -8.98 1.40
C GLU A 246 1.76 -10.08 2.34
N CYS A 247 0.95 -10.97 1.78
CA CYS A 247 0.72 -12.29 2.37
C CYS A 247 1.35 -13.32 1.43
N ARG A 248 2.38 -14.04 1.90
CA ARG A 248 2.86 -15.23 1.20
C ARG A 248 2.04 -16.41 1.66
N LEU A 249 1.41 -17.10 0.72
CA LEU A 249 0.61 -18.27 1.02
C LEU A 249 1.55 -19.44 1.34
N GLN A 250 1.55 -19.86 2.60
CA GLN A 250 2.19 -21.10 3.03
C GLN A 250 1.20 -22.26 2.83
N PRO A 251 1.68 -23.52 2.71
CA PRO A 251 0.80 -24.68 2.75
C PRO A 251 -0.10 -24.61 3.98
N ALA A 252 -1.38 -25.00 3.83
CA ALA A 252 -2.38 -24.88 4.87
C ALA A 252 -1.97 -25.60 6.17
N GLU A 253 -1.39 -24.86 7.13
CA GLU A 253 -1.29 -25.33 8.50
C GLU A 253 -2.67 -25.25 9.16
N ARG A 254 -2.97 -26.23 10.03
CA ARG A 254 -4.22 -26.28 10.79
C ARG A 254 -4.41 -24.99 11.61
N PRO A 255 -5.66 -24.55 11.83
CA PRO A 255 -5.94 -23.37 12.64
C PRO A 255 -5.31 -23.53 14.03
N ARG A 256 -4.59 -22.51 14.50
CA ARG A 256 -4.19 -22.43 15.91
C ARG A 256 -5.39 -21.96 16.72
N ASP A 257 -5.86 -22.80 17.62
CA ASP A 257 -6.92 -22.47 18.57
C ASP A 257 -6.49 -21.35 19.52
N GLY A 258 -7.40 -20.40 19.79
CA GLY A 258 -7.37 -19.62 21.04
C GLY A 258 -6.87 -18.17 20.99
N GLN A 259 -7.14 -17.38 19.93
CA GLN A 259 -6.96 -15.92 20.03
C GLN A 259 -8.25 -15.22 20.52
N PRO A 260 -8.19 -14.39 21.58
CA PRO A 260 -9.36 -13.69 22.10
C PRO A 260 -9.84 -12.60 21.13
N GLU A 261 -11.16 -12.48 21.00
CA GLU A 261 -11.87 -11.53 20.15
C GLU A 261 -11.67 -10.07 20.63
N GLY A 262 -10.50 -9.50 20.34
CA GLY A 262 -10.27 -8.06 20.36
C GLY A 262 -10.82 -7.45 19.08
N CYS A 263 -11.73 -6.47 19.23
CA CYS A 263 -12.32 -5.61 18.19
C CYS A 263 -11.63 -5.71 16.82
N THR A 264 -12.15 -6.60 15.97
CA THR A 264 -11.62 -6.76 14.62
C THR A 264 -12.04 -5.55 13.80
N PRO A 265 -11.13 -4.88 13.07
CA PRO A 265 -11.50 -3.78 12.20
C PRO A 265 -12.44 -4.32 11.10
N GLU A 266 -13.72 -3.97 11.18
CA GLU A 266 -14.74 -4.38 10.19
C GLU A 266 -14.66 -3.49 8.96
N CYS A 267 -14.41 -4.08 7.79
CA CYS A 267 -14.55 -3.39 6.52
C CYS A 267 -16.03 -3.41 6.10
N GLN A 268 -16.58 -2.23 5.80
CA GLN A 268 -17.93 -2.08 5.24
C GLN A 268 -17.80 -1.67 3.77
N PHE A 269 -18.70 -2.13 2.89
CA PHE A 269 -18.78 -1.72 1.49
C PHE A 269 -20.13 -1.08 1.21
N HIS A 270 -20.15 -0.10 0.30
CA HIS A 270 -21.28 0.75 -0.03
C HIS A 270 -21.58 0.66 -1.55
N TRP A 271 -22.84 0.82 -1.97
CA TRP A 271 -23.34 0.77 -3.36
C TRP A 271 -24.68 1.55 -3.53
N GLU A 272 -25.11 1.90 -4.75
CA GLU A 272 -26.34 2.71 -5.02
C GLU A 272 -27.57 2.02 -5.66
N SER A 273 -27.43 1.18 -6.70
CA SER A 273 -28.54 0.46 -7.38
C SER A 273 -28.01 -0.65 -8.33
N GLY A 274 -28.80 -1.71 -8.61
CA GLY A 274 -28.40 -2.84 -9.48
C GLY A 274 -27.85 -4.14 -8.86
N LEU A 275 -27.40 -5.06 -9.71
CA LEU A 275 -26.77 -6.31 -9.29
C LEU A 275 -25.35 -6.00 -8.77
N LEU A 276 -25.03 -6.42 -7.55
CA LEU A 276 -23.68 -6.26 -7.01
C LEU A 276 -22.81 -7.43 -7.50
N SER A 277 -21.64 -7.12 -8.04
CA SER A 277 -20.66 -8.12 -8.48
C SER A 277 -19.33 -7.93 -7.78
N LEU A 278 -18.66 -9.04 -7.49
CA LEU A 278 -17.28 -9.05 -7.04
C LEU A 278 -16.38 -8.79 -8.25
N VAL A 279 -15.50 -7.79 -8.14
CA VAL A 279 -14.46 -7.49 -9.14
C VAL A 279 -13.09 -7.69 -8.53
N VAL A 280 -12.18 -8.28 -9.29
CA VAL A 280 -10.84 -8.64 -8.86
C VAL A 280 -9.82 -8.04 -9.82
N ASN A 281 -8.78 -7.44 -9.24
CA ASN A 281 -7.59 -7.04 -9.95
C ASN A 281 -6.54 -8.14 -9.79
N ALA A 282 -6.30 -8.88 -10.87
CA ALA A 282 -5.40 -10.01 -10.86
C ALA A 282 -4.66 -10.16 -12.19
N ALA A 283 -3.47 -10.74 -12.11
CA ALA A 283 -2.76 -11.27 -13.25
C ALA A 283 -2.84 -12.81 -13.20
N CYS A 284 -3.52 -13.38 -14.18
CA CYS A 284 -3.71 -14.81 -14.38
C CYS A 284 -3.54 -15.16 -15.88
N ASP A 285 -3.47 -16.44 -16.19
CA ASP A 285 -3.60 -16.96 -17.55
C ASP A 285 -4.39 -18.28 -17.58
N ARG A 286 -4.39 -19.01 -18.70
CA ARG A 286 -5.14 -20.25 -18.87
C ARG A 286 -4.65 -21.42 -18.00
N GLU A 287 -3.40 -21.39 -17.57
CA GLU A 287 -2.77 -22.45 -16.77
C GLU A 287 -2.66 -22.03 -15.29
N ARG A 288 -2.52 -20.73 -15.04
CA ARG A 288 -2.27 -20.14 -13.72
C ARG A 288 -3.44 -19.25 -13.35
N THR A 289 -4.36 -19.80 -12.56
CA THR A 289 -5.71 -19.28 -12.39
C THR A 289 -6.04 -18.92 -10.95
N LEU A 290 -7.00 -18.01 -10.79
CA LEU A 290 -7.64 -17.75 -9.50
C LEU A 290 -9.09 -18.20 -9.53
N THR A 291 -9.55 -18.82 -8.45
CA THR A 291 -10.98 -19.01 -8.17
C THR A 291 -11.31 -18.41 -6.82
N VAL A 292 -12.58 -18.06 -6.61
CA VAL A 292 -13.03 -17.39 -5.39
C VAL A 292 -14.26 -18.07 -4.83
N GLU A 293 -14.27 -18.29 -3.51
CA GLU A 293 -15.46 -18.72 -2.78
C GLU A 293 -15.97 -17.58 -1.89
N LEU A 294 -17.29 -17.50 -1.76
CA LEU A 294 -17.94 -16.67 -0.76
C LEU A 294 -18.33 -17.52 0.44
N LEU A 295 -17.84 -17.15 1.62
CA LEU A 295 -18.04 -17.92 2.85
C LEU A 295 -18.89 -17.14 3.85
N GLU A 296 -19.70 -17.85 4.63
CA GLU A 296 -20.29 -17.28 5.84
C GLU A 296 -19.22 -17.08 6.91
N ALA A 297 -19.10 -15.87 7.47
CA ALA A 297 -17.99 -15.56 8.36
C ALA A 297 -18.01 -16.35 9.69
N ALA A 298 -19.19 -16.76 10.15
CA ALA A 298 -19.38 -17.46 11.42
C ALA A 298 -18.99 -18.95 11.32
N THR A 299 -19.37 -19.61 10.23
CA THR A 299 -19.17 -21.06 10.05
C THR A 299 -17.97 -21.39 9.16
N GLY A 300 -17.50 -20.43 8.36
CA GLY A 300 -16.46 -20.64 7.35
C GLY A 300 -16.92 -21.51 6.18
N GLN A 301 -18.21 -21.83 6.09
CA GLN A 301 -18.78 -22.68 5.05
C GLN A 301 -19.08 -21.87 3.78
N PRO A 302 -18.86 -22.45 2.58
CA PRO A 302 -19.25 -21.80 1.33
C PRO A 302 -20.75 -21.56 1.27
N ILE A 303 -21.13 -20.38 0.78
CA ILE A 303 -22.53 -20.07 0.47
C ILE A 303 -22.93 -20.93 -0.74
N PRO A 304 -24.09 -21.62 -0.71
CA PRO A 304 -24.55 -22.43 -1.84
C PRO A 304 -24.58 -21.64 -3.16
N GLY A 305 -23.94 -22.17 -4.20
CA GLY A 305 -23.79 -21.52 -5.50
C GLY A 305 -22.60 -20.57 -5.62
N TYR A 306 -21.85 -20.34 -4.54
CA TYR A 306 -20.66 -19.48 -4.49
C TYR A 306 -19.43 -20.23 -3.96
N SER A 307 -19.37 -21.54 -4.18
CA SER A 307 -18.22 -22.39 -3.83
C SER A 307 -17.11 -22.31 -4.89
N ARG A 308 -15.93 -22.85 -4.59
CA ARG A 308 -14.78 -22.94 -5.53
C ARG A 308 -15.17 -23.73 -6.77
N ALA A 309 -15.94 -24.81 -6.57
CA ALA A 309 -16.40 -25.67 -7.66
C ALA A 309 -17.44 -24.97 -8.57
N ASP A 310 -18.12 -23.95 -8.05
CA ASP A 310 -19.06 -23.15 -8.83
C ASP A 310 -18.38 -21.95 -9.50
N CYS A 311 -17.21 -21.52 -9.02
CA CYS A 311 -16.50 -20.36 -9.53
C CYS A 311 -15.87 -20.64 -10.89
N ASP A 312 -16.13 -19.76 -11.86
CA ASP A 312 -15.39 -19.78 -13.11
C ASP A 312 -13.98 -19.23 -12.86
N PRO A 313 -12.91 -19.89 -13.36
CA PRO A 313 -11.54 -19.47 -13.11
C PRO A 313 -11.22 -18.15 -13.81
N LEU A 314 -10.62 -17.22 -13.07
CA LEU A 314 -10.00 -16.02 -13.62
C LEU A 314 -8.73 -16.44 -14.37
N THR A 315 -8.70 -16.16 -15.67
CA THR A 315 -7.71 -16.67 -16.64
C THR A 315 -7.08 -15.55 -17.48
N SER A 316 -7.17 -14.29 -17.01
CA SER A 316 -6.65 -13.12 -17.73
C SER A 316 -5.88 -12.19 -16.79
N ASP A 317 -5.08 -11.30 -17.39
CA ASP A 317 -4.52 -10.15 -16.69
C ASP A 317 -5.39 -8.91 -16.92
N ALA A 318 -6.06 -8.46 -15.86
CA ALA A 318 -6.91 -7.28 -15.91
C ALA A 318 -7.14 -6.68 -14.51
N VAL A 319 -7.39 -5.37 -14.49
CA VAL A 319 -7.57 -4.57 -13.27
C VAL A 319 -8.98 -4.63 -12.68
N ARG A 320 -9.98 -5.10 -13.44
CA ARG A 320 -11.37 -5.28 -13.01
C ARG A 320 -12.02 -6.49 -13.68
N GLN A 321 -11.62 -7.69 -13.25
CA GLN A 321 -12.26 -8.93 -13.70
C GLN A 321 -13.48 -9.23 -12.85
N ALA A 322 -14.66 -9.35 -13.47
CA ALA A 322 -15.85 -9.81 -12.77
C ALA A 322 -15.68 -11.29 -12.39
N VAL A 323 -15.89 -11.61 -11.12
CA VAL A 323 -15.95 -13.00 -10.67
C VAL A 323 -17.34 -13.54 -10.96
N THR A 324 -17.40 -14.69 -11.61
CA THR A 324 -18.64 -15.37 -11.93
C THR A 324 -18.67 -16.77 -11.32
N TRP A 325 -19.86 -17.20 -10.93
CA TRP A 325 -20.13 -18.57 -10.54
C TRP A 325 -21.13 -19.18 -11.52
N ARG A 326 -20.71 -20.20 -12.27
CA ARG A 326 -21.49 -20.82 -13.36
C ARG A 326 -22.04 -19.78 -14.35
N GLY A 327 -21.21 -18.81 -14.71
CA GLY A 327 -21.54 -17.70 -15.62
C GLY A 327 -22.36 -16.56 -15.01
N GLN A 328 -22.67 -16.59 -13.72
CA GLN A 328 -23.44 -15.54 -13.03
C GLN A 328 -22.53 -14.65 -12.18
N ALA A 329 -22.53 -13.34 -12.43
CA ALA A 329 -21.72 -12.36 -11.69
C ALA A 329 -22.42 -11.77 -10.44
N GLY A 330 -23.70 -12.07 -10.26
CA GLY A 330 -24.50 -11.47 -9.20
C GLY A 330 -24.20 -12.10 -7.85
N LEU A 331 -23.99 -11.25 -6.84
CA LEU A 331 -23.92 -11.69 -5.46
C LEU A 331 -25.34 -11.92 -4.89
N PRO A 332 -25.49 -12.79 -3.88
CA PRO A 332 -26.79 -13.03 -3.30
C PRO A 332 -27.24 -11.79 -2.52
N ARG A 333 -28.45 -11.80 -1.96
CA ARG A 333 -28.85 -10.73 -1.04
C ARG A 333 -28.03 -10.85 0.25
N LEU A 334 -27.02 -9.99 0.38
CA LEU A 334 -25.97 -10.04 1.40
C LEU A 334 -26.23 -9.09 2.60
N GLU A 335 -27.34 -8.36 2.57
CA GLU A 335 -27.71 -7.38 3.60
C GLU A 335 -27.62 -7.98 5.02
N GLY A 336 -26.81 -7.34 5.88
CA GLY A 336 -26.65 -7.73 7.28
C GLY A 336 -25.78 -8.96 7.55
N LYS A 337 -25.36 -9.71 6.51
CA LYS A 337 -24.51 -10.89 6.67
C LYS A 337 -23.03 -10.49 6.81
N ARG A 338 -22.30 -11.21 7.67
CA ARG A 338 -20.83 -11.16 7.72
C ARG A 338 -20.28 -12.23 6.80
N LEU A 339 -19.36 -11.84 5.93
CA LEU A 339 -18.84 -12.70 4.87
C LEU A 339 -17.32 -12.73 4.90
N ARG A 340 -16.74 -13.77 4.29
CA ARG A 340 -15.33 -13.81 3.92
C ARG A 340 -15.23 -14.21 2.46
N LEU A 341 -14.18 -13.75 1.79
CA LEU A 341 -13.78 -14.28 0.50
C LEU A 341 -12.60 -15.22 0.72
N ARG A 342 -12.62 -16.37 0.05
CA ARG A 342 -11.45 -17.24 -0.05
C ARG A 342 -10.99 -17.29 -1.50
N PHE A 343 -9.81 -16.76 -1.75
CA PHE A 343 -9.13 -16.84 -3.04
C PHE A 343 -8.31 -18.12 -3.07
N HIS A 344 -8.44 -18.88 -4.14
CA HIS A 344 -7.65 -20.09 -4.41
C HIS A 344 -6.73 -19.83 -5.59
N PHE A 345 -5.46 -20.09 -5.37
CA PHE A 345 -4.37 -19.89 -6.31
C PHE A 345 -4.00 -21.25 -6.87
N HIS A 346 -3.95 -21.36 -8.20
CA HIS A 346 -3.41 -22.52 -8.90
C HIS A 346 -2.35 -22.03 -9.88
N GLY A 347 -1.11 -22.49 -9.74
CA GLY A 347 -0.01 -22.03 -10.60
C GLY A 347 1.36 -22.20 -9.96
N ASP A 348 2.20 -21.17 -10.06
CA ASP A 348 3.54 -21.14 -9.50
C ASP A 348 3.85 -19.76 -8.85
N ALA A 349 5.08 -19.55 -8.41
CA ALA A 349 5.48 -18.32 -7.74
C ALA A 349 5.46 -17.06 -8.63
N SER A 350 5.48 -17.21 -9.95
CA SER A 350 5.40 -16.09 -10.88
C SER A 350 3.95 -15.60 -11.04
N MET A 351 2.98 -16.52 -11.05
CA MET A 351 1.56 -16.26 -11.33
C MET A 351 0.70 -17.44 -10.82
N PRO A 352 -0.53 -17.20 -10.31
CA PRO A 352 -1.31 -15.96 -10.33
C PRO A 352 -0.92 -14.92 -9.27
N ARG A 353 -1.22 -13.65 -9.57
CA ARG A 353 -1.04 -12.51 -8.65
C ARG A 353 -2.37 -11.82 -8.38
N LEU A 354 -2.71 -11.65 -7.10
CA LEU A 354 -3.86 -10.88 -6.65
C LEU A 354 -3.39 -9.52 -6.13
N TYR A 355 -3.89 -8.43 -6.70
CA TYR A 355 -3.51 -7.06 -6.33
C TYR A 355 -4.58 -6.38 -5.46
N SER A 356 -5.85 -6.53 -5.82
CA SER A 356 -6.97 -5.96 -5.07
C SER A 356 -8.27 -6.66 -5.42
N PHE A 357 -9.30 -6.42 -4.61
CA PHE A 357 -10.67 -6.81 -4.90
C PHE A 357 -11.65 -5.75 -4.41
N GLY A 358 -12.82 -5.70 -5.02
CA GLY A 358 -13.85 -4.73 -4.66
C GLY A 358 -15.21 -5.16 -5.16
N PHE A 359 -16.20 -4.31 -4.96
CA PHE A 359 -17.56 -4.57 -5.40
C PHE A 359 -18.01 -3.49 -6.38
N ALA A 360 -18.61 -3.90 -7.48
CA ALA A 360 -19.13 -3.01 -8.51
C ALA A 360 -20.64 -3.24 -8.69
N GLY A 361 -21.41 -2.15 -8.77
CA GLY A 361 -22.81 -2.22 -9.15
C GLY A 361 -22.95 -2.24 -10.67
N TYR A 362 -23.70 -3.20 -11.20
CA TYR A 362 -24.15 -3.17 -12.58
C TYR A 362 -25.61 -2.72 -12.62
N ALA A 363 -25.89 -1.68 -13.38
CA ALA A 363 -27.26 -1.37 -13.76
C ALA A 363 -27.83 -2.59 -14.48
N VAL A 364 -28.90 -3.18 -13.93
CA VAL A 364 -29.68 -4.17 -14.67
C VAL A 364 -30.17 -3.42 -15.90
N LYS A 365 -29.79 -3.85 -17.10
CA LYS A 365 -30.48 -3.43 -18.33
C LYS A 365 -31.92 -3.89 -18.16
N GLY A 366 -32.76 -3.03 -17.60
CA GLY A 366 -34.19 -3.23 -17.57
C GLY A 366 -34.65 -3.29 -19.01
N ASP A 367 -35.44 -4.31 -19.31
CA ASP A 367 -36.26 -4.37 -20.51
C ASP A 367 -36.88 -2.99 -20.78
N MET A 368 -36.38 -2.29 -21.80
CA MET A 368 -37.22 -1.33 -22.51
C MET A 368 -38.21 -2.17 -23.34
N GLN A 369 -39.28 -2.60 -22.68
CA GLN A 369 -40.52 -3.03 -23.32
C GLN A 369 -41.59 -2.01 -23.00
N GLY A 370 -42.16 -1.40 -24.05
CA GLY A 370 -43.34 -0.54 -24.00
C GLY A 370 -43.13 0.82 -24.63
#